data_AF-A0A938M0J7-F1
#
_entry.id   AF-A0A938M0J7-F1
#
_cell.length_a   1.000
_cell.length_b   1.000
_cell.length_c   1.000
_cell.angle_alpha   90.00
_cell.angle_beta   90.00
_cell.angle_gamma   90.00
#
_symmetry.space_group_name_H-M   'P 1'
#
loop_
_entity.id
_entity.type
_entity.pdbx_description
1 polymer ?
#
loop_
_entity_poly.entity_id
_entity_poly.type
_entity_poly.pdbx_seq_one_letter_code
_entity_poly.pdbx_strand_id
1 'polypeptide(L)'
;GPVQTGDYYPRTPDNPGPIGVMEAAKRHHSKRHMVTFTTAYWINPGYFYVPDMSMGFPGMFPDDRMWGEFGLPYLRKRRDWVLAHVYLTTMDGVSLCPSYTPEPPADCRKTKDAYIRHLDEIVKEMIDYVREDNGWERTLIVIASDHGYHAGCTVAKAKGATSANFCADHPAPYDCRVWDFQADRETNIPSNCARRTTCIISGGALAPELRGTVVPEADIIDVAPSVAEALGVPFPCEGRSLLSAMLRTGA
;
A
#
# COMPACT_ATOMS: atom_id res chain seq x y z
N GLY A 1 -17.92 -18.73 9.06
CA GLY A 1 -18.75 -17.53 9.29
C GLY A 1 -19.23 -17.01 7.95
N PRO A 2 -20.32 -16.24 7.88
CA PRO A 2 -20.76 -15.66 6.62
C PRO A 2 -19.65 -14.76 6.06
N VAL A 3 -19.31 -14.94 4.79
CA VAL A 3 -18.39 -14.08 4.05
C VAL A 3 -19.04 -12.72 3.98
N GLN A 4 -18.46 -11.74 4.66
CA GLN A 4 -18.88 -10.35 4.57
C GLN A 4 -18.50 -9.88 3.15
N THR A 5 -19.41 -10.03 2.19
CA THR A 5 -19.35 -9.29 0.93
C THR A 5 -19.74 -7.85 1.28
N GLY A 6 -18.78 -7.13 1.86
CA GLY A 6 -18.94 -5.73 2.18
C GLY A 6 -19.01 -4.95 0.89
N ASP A 7 -20.22 -4.68 0.40
CA ASP A 7 -20.46 -3.52 -0.42
C ASP A 7 -20.17 -2.31 0.49
N TYR A 8 -18.90 -1.89 0.57
CA TYR A 8 -18.50 -0.76 1.41
C TYR A 8 -19.25 0.52 1.01
N TYR A 9 -19.73 0.58 -0.24
CA TYR A 9 -20.62 1.62 -0.78
C TYR A 9 -21.56 1.04 -1.84
N PRO A 10 -22.76 0.53 -1.49
CA PRO A 10 -23.71 0.04 -2.50
C PRO A 10 -24.14 1.22 -3.38
N ARG A 11 -23.75 1.19 -4.66
CA ARG A 11 -24.12 2.23 -5.63
C ARG A 11 -25.55 2.00 -6.09
N THR A 12 -26.36 3.04 -6.01
CA THR A 12 -27.69 3.10 -6.62
C THR A 12 -27.74 4.25 -7.63
N PRO A 13 -28.74 4.31 -8.53
CA PRO A 13 -28.92 5.48 -9.40
C PRO A 13 -29.02 6.80 -8.61
N ASP A 14 -29.65 6.77 -7.43
CA ASP A 14 -29.85 7.94 -6.56
C ASP A 14 -28.67 8.20 -5.61
N ASN A 15 -27.78 7.22 -5.44
CA ASN A 15 -26.56 7.33 -4.67
C ASN A 15 -25.42 6.63 -5.43
N PRO A 16 -24.79 7.31 -6.40
CA PRO A 16 -23.76 6.70 -7.23
C PRO A 16 -22.47 6.37 -6.45
N GLY A 17 -22.42 6.68 -5.15
CA GLY A 17 -21.28 6.42 -4.28
C GLY A 17 -20.04 7.25 -4.62
N PRO A 18 -18.97 7.13 -3.81
CA PRO A 18 -17.71 7.80 -4.07
C PRO A 18 -17.05 7.24 -5.34
N ILE A 19 -16.37 8.10 -6.09
CA ILE A 19 -15.54 7.71 -7.23
C ILE A 19 -14.09 7.65 -6.74
N GLY A 20 -13.45 6.49 -6.86
CA GLY A 20 -12.04 6.32 -6.50
C GLY A 20 -11.11 6.94 -7.55
N VAL A 21 -9.85 7.18 -7.19
CA VAL A 21 -8.85 7.76 -8.12
C VAL A 21 -8.67 6.91 -9.38
N MET A 22 -8.73 5.58 -9.24
CA MET A 22 -8.62 4.63 -10.34
C MET A 22 -9.74 4.80 -11.37
N GLU A 23 -10.97 4.97 -10.89
CA GLU A 23 -12.14 5.21 -11.75
C GLU A 23 -12.10 6.61 -12.38
N ALA A 24 -11.72 7.63 -11.60
CA ALA A 24 -11.58 8.99 -12.10
C ALA A 24 -10.54 9.04 -13.23
N ALA A 25 -9.40 8.39 -13.03
CA ALA A 25 -8.36 8.25 -14.03
C ALA A 25 -8.89 7.55 -15.28
N LYS A 26 -9.62 6.43 -15.14
CA LYS A 26 -10.16 5.73 -16.30
C LYS A 26 -11.18 6.56 -17.09
N ARG A 27 -12.00 7.36 -16.40
CA ARG A 27 -12.95 8.29 -17.07
C ARG A 27 -12.20 9.37 -17.85
N HIS A 28 -11.14 9.93 -17.28
CA HIS A 28 -10.33 10.96 -17.91
C HIS A 28 -9.53 10.41 -19.11
N HIS A 29 -8.88 9.27 -18.92
CA HIS A 29 -8.06 8.57 -19.93
C HIS A 29 -8.82 7.41 -20.58
N SER A 30 -10.04 7.65 -21.06
CA SER A 30 -10.97 6.62 -21.55
C SER A 30 -10.41 5.65 -22.59
N LYS A 31 -9.44 6.09 -23.40
CA LYS A 31 -8.78 5.30 -24.45
C LYS A 31 -7.50 4.58 -24.01
N ARG A 32 -7.00 4.86 -22.80
CA ARG A 32 -5.76 4.26 -22.28
C ARG A 32 -6.08 3.06 -21.41
N HIS A 33 -5.18 2.09 -21.39
CA HIS A 33 -5.36 0.90 -20.57
C HIS A 33 -4.98 1.15 -19.12
N MET A 34 -5.77 0.60 -18.22
CA MET A 34 -5.50 0.58 -16.79
C MET A 34 -5.77 -0.82 -16.27
N VAL A 35 -4.98 -1.26 -15.30
CA VAL A 35 -5.12 -2.61 -14.73
C VAL A 35 -4.92 -2.59 -13.24
N THR A 36 -5.75 -3.34 -12.51
CA THR A 36 -5.55 -3.63 -11.10
C THR A 36 -5.47 -5.14 -10.85
N PHE A 37 -4.48 -5.54 -10.05
CA PHE A 37 -4.29 -6.86 -9.48
C PHE A 37 -4.46 -6.74 -7.98
N THR A 38 -5.51 -7.32 -7.42
CA THR A 38 -5.82 -7.16 -6.00
C THR A 38 -6.65 -8.33 -5.47
N THR A 39 -7.08 -8.28 -4.22
CA THR A 39 -7.99 -9.29 -3.68
C THR A 39 -9.45 -8.91 -3.96
N ALA A 40 -10.33 -9.91 -4.03
CA ALA A 40 -11.73 -9.74 -4.37
C ALA A 40 -12.47 -8.74 -3.46
N TYR A 41 -12.01 -8.58 -2.22
CA TYR A 41 -12.57 -7.61 -1.26
C TYR A 41 -12.35 -6.15 -1.65
N TRP A 42 -11.33 -5.86 -2.47
CA TRP A 42 -10.92 -4.49 -2.79
C TRP A 42 -11.27 -4.06 -4.22
N ILE A 43 -11.87 -4.94 -5.01
CA ILE A 43 -12.45 -4.60 -6.32
C ILE A 43 -13.85 -4.05 -6.12
N ASN A 44 -13.92 -2.97 -5.35
CA ASN A 44 -15.14 -2.26 -5.08
C ASN A 44 -15.05 -0.85 -5.67
N PRO A 45 -16.15 -0.34 -6.22
CA PRO A 45 -16.19 1.05 -6.65
C PRO A 45 -15.87 2.00 -5.49
N GLY A 46 -15.11 3.06 -5.76
CA GLY A 46 -14.50 3.93 -4.74
C GLY A 46 -13.11 3.47 -4.26
N TYR A 47 -12.71 2.24 -4.57
CA TYR A 47 -11.46 1.59 -4.12
C TYR A 47 -10.53 1.28 -5.33
N PHE A 48 -10.00 0.07 -5.45
CA PHE A 48 -9.08 -0.35 -6.53
C PHE A 48 -9.81 -0.83 -7.80
N TYR A 49 -11.09 -0.51 -7.94
CA TYR A 49 -11.86 -0.86 -9.13
C TYR A 49 -11.44 -0.01 -10.34
N VAL A 50 -11.13 -0.68 -11.43
CA VAL A 50 -10.95 -0.10 -12.76
C VAL A 50 -11.90 -0.78 -13.75
N PRO A 51 -12.71 -0.01 -14.50
CA PRO A 51 -13.65 -0.55 -15.48
C PRO A 51 -13.04 -1.44 -16.58
N ASP A 52 -11.77 -1.20 -16.96
CA ASP A 52 -11.09 -1.97 -18.01
C ASP A 52 -10.77 -3.39 -17.56
N MET A 53 -9.92 -3.52 -16.55
CA MET A 53 -9.46 -4.80 -16.07
C MET A 53 -9.12 -4.71 -14.58
N SER A 54 -9.94 -5.38 -13.78
CA SER A 54 -9.67 -5.63 -12.36
C SER A 54 -9.63 -7.14 -12.15
N MET A 55 -8.52 -7.66 -11.63
CA MET A 55 -8.36 -9.08 -11.30
C MET A 55 -8.38 -9.27 -9.78
N GLY A 56 -9.40 -9.99 -9.31
CA GLY A 56 -9.69 -10.23 -7.90
C GLY A 56 -9.33 -11.63 -7.49
N PHE A 57 -8.32 -11.73 -6.64
CA PHE A 57 -7.86 -13.00 -6.08
C PHE A 57 -8.44 -13.24 -4.68
N PRO A 58 -8.42 -14.49 -4.16
CA PRO A 58 -8.81 -14.75 -2.78
C PRO A 58 -8.07 -13.84 -1.78
N GLY A 59 -8.67 -13.60 -0.61
CA GLY A 59 -7.97 -12.92 0.47
C GLY A 59 -6.67 -13.65 0.83
N MET A 60 -5.59 -12.90 1.06
CA MET A 60 -4.25 -13.46 1.34
C MET A 60 -3.62 -14.21 0.15
N PHE A 61 -3.94 -13.83 -1.09
CA PHE A 61 -3.28 -14.42 -2.25
C PHE A 61 -1.77 -14.13 -2.21
N PRO A 62 -0.90 -15.14 -2.47
CA PRO A 62 0.55 -14.97 -2.35
C PRO A 62 1.10 -13.89 -3.30
N ASP A 63 1.91 -13.00 -2.74
CA ASP A 63 2.47 -11.83 -3.44
C ASP A 63 3.39 -12.19 -4.61
N ASP A 64 4.21 -13.23 -4.45
CA ASP A 64 5.08 -13.80 -5.49
C ASP A 64 4.26 -14.28 -6.70
N ARG A 65 3.12 -14.94 -6.44
CA ARG A 65 2.21 -15.41 -7.47
C ARG A 65 1.42 -14.26 -8.10
N MET A 66 0.98 -13.28 -7.30
CA MET A 66 0.30 -12.07 -7.78
C MET A 66 1.15 -11.39 -8.87
N TRP A 67 2.43 -11.19 -8.58
CA TRP A 67 3.36 -10.58 -9.51
C TRP A 67 3.78 -11.51 -10.65
N GLY A 68 4.34 -12.69 -10.32
CA GLY A 68 4.97 -13.58 -11.28
C GLY A 68 4.02 -14.26 -12.25
N GLU A 69 2.81 -14.64 -11.81
CA GLU A 69 1.85 -15.37 -12.64
C GLU A 69 0.84 -14.44 -13.35
N PHE A 70 0.60 -13.23 -12.82
CA PHE A 70 -0.43 -12.33 -13.33
C PHE A 70 0.09 -10.94 -13.72
N GLY A 71 0.70 -10.22 -12.77
CA GLY A 71 1.19 -8.85 -12.96
C GLY A 71 2.18 -8.75 -14.13
N LEU A 72 3.32 -9.40 -13.99
CA LEU A 72 4.41 -9.36 -14.95
C LEU A 72 4.01 -9.89 -16.35
N PRO A 73 3.36 -11.07 -16.48
CA PRO A 73 2.94 -11.57 -17.80
C PRO A 73 1.97 -10.63 -18.52
N TYR A 74 1.02 -10.03 -17.79
CA TYR A 74 0.06 -9.10 -18.39
C TYR A 74 0.75 -7.83 -18.89
N LEU A 75 1.59 -7.21 -18.06
CA LEU A 75 2.30 -5.97 -18.40
C LEU A 75 3.33 -6.19 -19.53
N ARG A 76 3.88 -7.40 -19.68
CA ARG A 76 4.70 -7.75 -20.86
C ARG A 76 3.88 -7.85 -22.14
N LYS A 77 2.63 -8.33 -22.06
CA LYS A 77 1.71 -8.50 -23.21
C LYS A 77 1.03 -7.21 -23.65
N ARG A 78 0.82 -6.26 -22.73
CA ARG A 78 0.19 -4.96 -22.96
C ARG A 78 1.14 -3.86 -22.51
N ARG A 79 1.59 -3.01 -23.43
CA ARG A 79 2.58 -1.94 -23.15
C ARG A 79 2.01 -0.52 -23.16
N ASP A 80 0.71 -0.40 -23.39
CA ASP A 80 -0.03 0.85 -23.55
C ASP A 80 -0.88 1.19 -22.31
N TRP A 81 -0.50 0.63 -21.17
CA TRP A 81 -1.06 1.01 -19.88
C TRP A 81 -0.56 2.40 -19.46
N VAL A 82 -1.42 3.14 -18.76
CA VAL A 82 -1.07 4.40 -18.09
C VAL A 82 -1.11 4.27 -16.57
N LEU A 83 -1.68 3.18 -16.07
CA LEU A 83 -1.74 2.85 -14.65
C LEU A 83 -1.78 1.34 -14.46
N ALA A 84 -0.87 0.83 -13.62
CA ALA A 84 -0.88 -0.54 -13.15
C ALA A 84 -0.84 -0.50 -11.62
N HIS A 85 -1.81 -1.15 -10.98
CA HIS A 85 -1.88 -1.26 -9.53
C HIS A 85 -1.76 -2.73 -9.12
N VAL A 86 -0.85 -3.03 -8.21
CA VAL A 86 -0.65 -4.37 -7.65
C VAL A 86 -0.74 -4.27 -6.13
N TYR A 87 -1.71 -4.96 -5.54
CA TYR A 87 -1.89 -5.03 -4.09
C TYR A 87 -1.25 -6.30 -3.55
N LEU A 88 -0.22 -6.13 -2.73
CA LEU A 88 0.57 -7.20 -2.11
C LEU A 88 0.11 -7.35 -0.66
N THR A 89 -0.50 -8.49 -0.34
CA THR A 89 -1.37 -8.66 0.83
C THR A 89 -0.79 -9.52 1.92
N THR A 90 0.18 -10.40 1.59
CA THR A 90 0.51 -11.47 2.53
C THR A 90 1.18 -10.98 3.81
N MET A 91 1.69 -9.74 3.84
CA MET A 91 2.20 -9.07 5.05
C MET A 91 1.17 -8.98 6.18
N ASP A 92 -0.14 -8.85 5.88
CA ASP A 92 -1.21 -8.83 6.90
C ASP A 92 -1.28 -10.15 7.68
N GLY A 93 -1.00 -11.25 7.00
CA GLY A 93 -1.00 -12.59 7.57
C GLY A 93 0.26 -12.90 8.38
N VAL A 94 1.32 -12.11 8.20
CA VAL A 94 2.56 -12.23 8.99
C VAL A 94 2.35 -11.48 10.31
N SER A 95 1.56 -12.05 11.20
CA SER A 95 1.12 -11.41 12.45
C SER A 95 1.31 -12.34 13.64
N LEU A 96 1.30 -11.78 14.86
CA LEU A 96 1.54 -12.54 16.11
C LEU A 96 2.87 -13.30 16.07
N CYS A 97 3.89 -12.65 15.52
CA CYS A 97 5.21 -13.20 15.31
C CYS A 97 6.29 -12.21 15.76
N PRO A 98 7.55 -12.65 15.91
CA PRO A 98 8.64 -11.74 16.10
C PRO A 98 8.76 -10.75 14.93
N SER A 99 9.11 -9.51 15.21
CA SER A 99 9.41 -8.52 14.16
C SER A 99 10.71 -8.86 13.47
N TYR A 100 11.73 -9.28 14.22
CA TYR A 100 13.07 -9.59 13.74
C TYR A 100 13.64 -10.85 14.41
N THR A 101 14.46 -11.59 13.68
CA THR A 101 15.34 -12.63 14.20
C THR A 101 16.74 -12.45 13.62
N PRO A 102 17.82 -12.72 14.39
CA PRO A 102 19.20 -12.59 13.88
C PRO A 102 19.47 -13.43 12.64
N GLU A 103 18.94 -14.65 12.63
CA GLU A 103 18.98 -15.54 11.48
C GLU A 103 17.61 -15.53 10.79
N PRO A 104 17.54 -15.20 9.49
CA PRO A 104 16.30 -15.25 8.74
C PRO A 104 15.75 -16.69 8.71
N PRO A 105 14.46 -16.90 9.05
CA PRO A 105 13.81 -18.19 8.92
C PRO A 105 13.73 -18.62 7.45
N ALA A 106 13.70 -19.94 7.20
CA ALA A 106 13.53 -20.48 5.85
C ALA A 106 12.17 -20.10 5.22
N ASP A 107 11.13 -19.97 6.05
CA ASP A 107 9.83 -19.41 5.65
C ASP A 107 9.81 -17.91 5.98
N CYS A 108 9.77 -17.07 4.94
CA CYS A 108 9.77 -15.62 5.09
C CYS A 108 8.55 -15.09 5.86
N ARG A 109 7.48 -15.87 6.01
CA ARG A 109 6.25 -15.48 6.73
C ARG A 109 6.34 -15.67 8.24
N LYS A 110 7.49 -16.08 8.77
CA LYS A 110 7.71 -16.30 10.21
C LYS A 110 8.11 -15.05 10.98
N THR A 111 8.60 -14.01 10.32
CA THR A 111 8.92 -12.71 10.93
C THR A 111 8.57 -11.57 9.99
N LYS A 112 8.30 -10.38 10.53
CA LYS A 112 8.05 -9.19 9.71
C LYS A 112 9.29 -8.84 8.86
N ASP A 113 10.49 -8.87 9.44
CA ASP A 113 11.75 -8.56 8.72
C ASP A 113 11.99 -9.50 7.53
N ALA A 114 11.85 -10.81 7.72
CA ALA A 114 12.06 -11.77 6.64
C ALA A 114 11.05 -11.56 5.50
N TYR A 115 9.81 -11.20 5.84
CA TYR A 115 8.81 -10.89 4.83
C TYR A 115 9.08 -9.56 4.11
N ILE A 116 9.56 -8.52 4.81
CA ILE A 116 9.97 -7.25 4.18
C ILE A 116 11.09 -7.49 3.17
N ARG A 117 12.08 -8.32 3.50
CA ARG A 117 13.15 -8.69 2.56
C ARG A 117 12.61 -9.40 1.32
N HIS A 118 11.66 -10.32 1.51
CA HIS A 118 10.99 -10.98 0.39
C HIS A 118 10.19 -9.99 -0.48
N LEU A 119 9.48 -9.06 0.16
CA LEU A 119 8.73 -8.00 -0.53
C LEU A 119 9.66 -7.07 -1.32
N ASP A 120 10.84 -6.75 -0.78
CA ASP A 120 11.87 -5.94 -1.46
C ASP A 120 12.36 -6.61 -2.75
N GLU A 121 12.53 -7.93 -2.77
CA GLU A 121 12.87 -8.67 -4.00
C GLU A 121 11.75 -8.60 -5.04
N ILE A 122 10.47 -8.69 -4.64
CA ILE A 122 9.33 -8.52 -5.56
C ILE A 122 9.32 -7.09 -6.13
N VAL A 123 9.53 -6.08 -5.29
CA VAL A 123 9.62 -4.67 -5.74
C VAL A 123 10.80 -4.48 -6.69
N LYS A 124 11.94 -5.11 -6.42
CA LYS A 124 13.09 -5.11 -7.32
C LYS A 124 12.73 -5.69 -8.69
N GLU A 125 12.03 -6.83 -8.75
CA GLU A 125 11.58 -7.41 -10.02
C GLU A 125 10.62 -6.47 -10.79
N MET A 126 9.74 -5.76 -10.09
CA MET A 126 8.87 -4.74 -10.69
C MET A 126 9.68 -3.59 -11.30
N ILE A 127 10.69 -3.11 -10.57
CA ILE A 127 11.60 -2.05 -11.06
C ILE A 127 12.41 -2.53 -12.27
N ASP A 128 12.93 -3.75 -12.22
CA ASP A 128 13.71 -4.34 -13.31
C ASP A 128 12.86 -4.48 -14.57
N TYR A 129 11.61 -4.94 -14.47
CA TYR A 129 10.67 -4.96 -15.59
C TYR A 129 10.51 -3.56 -16.23
N VAL A 130 10.29 -2.51 -15.42
CA VAL A 130 10.11 -1.15 -15.92
C VAL A 130 11.38 -0.65 -16.63
N ARG A 131 12.57 -0.99 -16.12
CA ARG A 131 13.86 -0.63 -16.73
C ARG A 131 14.10 -1.38 -18.04
N GLU A 132 13.86 -2.68 -18.07
CA GLU A 132 14.04 -3.54 -19.25
C GLU A 132 13.10 -3.15 -20.40
N ASP A 133 11.89 -2.66 -20.10
CA ASP A 133 10.92 -2.24 -21.12
C ASP A 133 11.22 -0.86 -21.72
N ASN A 134 12.37 -0.24 -21.41
CA ASN A 134 12.68 1.17 -21.69
C ASN A 134 11.61 2.13 -21.14
N GLY A 135 10.91 1.73 -20.08
CA GLY A 135 9.82 2.48 -19.47
C GLY A 135 10.26 3.40 -18.33
N TRP A 136 11.50 3.28 -17.86
CA TRP A 136 11.97 3.95 -16.64
C TRP A 136 11.74 5.47 -16.64
N GLU A 137 12.24 6.18 -17.66
CA GLU A 137 12.16 7.66 -17.76
C GLU A 137 10.72 8.21 -17.82
N ARG A 138 9.74 7.37 -18.13
CA ARG A 138 8.32 7.73 -18.26
C ARG A 138 7.44 7.14 -17.15
N THR A 139 8.02 6.46 -16.18
CA THR A 139 7.28 5.76 -15.13
C THR A 139 7.56 6.38 -13.77
N LEU A 140 6.47 6.64 -13.05
CA LEU A 140 6.48 6.97 -11.63
C LEU A 140 5.96 5.74 -10.87
N ILE A 141 6.64 5.38 -9.79
CA ILE A 141 6.34 4.25 -8.92
C ILE A 141 5.87 4.84 -7.60
N VAL A 142 4.67 4.46 -7.17
CA VAL A 142 4.12 4.80 -5.86
C VAL A 142 4.00 3.51 -5.06
N ILE A 143 4.72 3.42 -3.95
CA ILE A 143 4.61 2.32 -2.97
C ILE A 143 3.89 2.90 -1.76
N ALA A 144 2.75 2.33 -1.38
CA ALA A 144 1.99 2.77 -0.22
C ALA A 144 1.46 1.59 0.60
N SER A 145 1.29 1.79 1.90
CA SER A 145 0.55 0.88 2.79
C SER A 145 -0.74 1.52 3.27
N ASP A 146 -1.76 0.70 3.51
CA ASP A 146 -3.07 1.09 4.01
C ASP A 146 -3.10 1.27 5.54
N HIS A 147 -2.24 0.55 6.25
CA HIS A 147 -2.04 0.73 7.70
C HIS A 147 -0.62 0.34 8.14
N GLY A 148 -0.35 0.50 9.44
CA GLY A 148 0.78 -0.09 10.14
C GLY A 148 0.36 -1.28 10.99
N TYR A 149 1.25 -1.75 11.87
CA TYR A 149 0.95 -2.82 12.83
C TYR A 149 1.32 -2.43 14.25
N HIS A 150 0.71 -3.10 15.22
CA HIS A 150 1.06 -2.90 16.62
C HIS A 150 2.38 -3.58 16.97
N ALA A 151 3.40 -2.82 17.36
CA ALA A 151 4.68 -3.35 17.80
C ALA A 151 5.19 -2.58 19.03
N GLY A 152 5.60 -3.32 20.06
CA GLY A 152 6.15 -2.73 21.29
C GLY A 152 5.20 -1.76 22.02
N CYS A 153 3.89 -1.92 21.84
CA CYS A 153 2.87 -1.01 22.38
C CYS A 153 1.90 -1.71 23.33
N THR A 154 1.04 -0.93 23.98
CA THR A 154 -0.01 -1.42 24.90
C THR A 154 -0.91 -2.47 24.26
N VAL A 155 -1.30 -2.30 22.99
CA VAL A 155 -2.14 -3.27 22.27
C VAL A 155 -1.38 -4.56 21.99
N ALA A 156 -0.12 -4.47 21.55
CA ALA A 156 0.72 -5.65 21.34
C ALA A 156 0.89 -6.45 22.64
N LYS A 157 1.15 -5.77 23.77
CA LYS A 157 1.20 -6.40 25.10
C LYS A 157 -0.11 -7.08 25.46
N ALA A 158 -1.26 -6.43 25.26
CA ALA A 158 -2.58 -7.02 25.52
C ALA A 158 -2.86 -8.26 24.64
N LYS A 159 -2.25 -8.34 23.45
CA LYS A 159 -2.28 -9.49 22.56
C LYS A 159 -1.25 -10.59 22.89
N GLY A 160 -0.49 -10.43 23.97
CA GLY A 160 0.44 -11.44 24.47
C GLY A 160 1.91 -11.22 24.09
N ALA A 161 2.28 -10.05 23.55
CA ALA A 161 3.69 -9.73 23.33
C ALA A 161 4.47 -9.80 24.65
N THR A 162 5.62 -10.47 24.62
CA THR A 162 6.56 -10.58 25.76
C THR A 162 7.77 -9.67 25.61
N SER A 163 7.95 -9.03 24.46
CA SER A 163 9.01 -8.06 24.20
C SER A 163 8.57 -7.05 23.13
N ALA A 164 9.35 -5.98 22.94
CA ALA A 164 9.15 -5.02 21.87
C ALA A 164 9.34 -5.63 20.46
N ASN A 165 10.02 -6.77 20.37
CA ASN A 165 10.26 -7.51 19.13
C ASN A 165 9.06 -8.38 18.72
N PHE A 166 7.84 -8.09 19.17
CA PHE A 166 6.67 -8.89 18.82
C PHE A 166 5.60 -8.01 18.19
N CYS A 167 5.17 -8.39 16.99
CA CYS A 167 4.14 -7.70 16.24
C CYS A 167 2.78 -8.32 16.57
N ALA A 168 1.81 -7.47 16.90
CA ALA A 168 0.40 -7.77 16.81
C ALA A 168 -0.17 -7.11 15.55
N ASP A 169 -1.30 -7.65 15.07
CA ASP A 169 -2.02 -7.14 13.91
C ASP A 169 -2.45 -5.65 14.10
N HIS A 170 -3.40 -5.14 13.33
CA HIS A 170 -3.85 -3.74 13.37
C HIS A 170 -5.24 -3.49 14.02
N PRO A 171 -5.72 -4.24 15.05
CA PRO A 171 -7.01 -3.94 15.65
C PRO A 171 -7.00 -2.64 16.45
N ALA A 172 -8.18 -2.06 16.67
CA ALA A 172 -8.37 -1.00 17.63
C ALA A 172 -7.98 -1.44 19.06
N PRO A 173 -7.55 -0.52 19.94
CA PRO A 173 -7.42 0.93 19.71
C PRO A 173 -6.18 1.33 18.90
N TYR A 174 -6.25 2.46 18.20
CA TYR A 174 -5.18 2.95 17.31
C TYR A 174 -4.25 3.98 17.97
N ASP A 175 -4.66 4.56 19.10
CA ASP A 175 -3.95 5.53 19.93
C ASP A 175 -3.10 4.86 21.02
N CYS A 176 -2.45 3.76 20.66
CA CYS A 176 -1.65 2.96 21.58
C CYS A 176 -0.39 3.71 22.07
N ARG A 177 0.09 3.34 23.26
CA ARG A 177 1.31 3.89 23.87
C ARG A 177 2.44 2.87 23.84
N VAL A 178 3.68 3.36 23.91
CA VAL A 178 4.86 2.50 24.03
C VAL A 178 4.79 1.73 25.36
N TRP A 179 5.03 0.42 25.31
CA TRP A 179 5.12 -0.44 26.48
C TRP A 179 6.58 -0.64 26.89
N ASP A 180 6.89 -0.37 28.16
CA ASP A 180 8.17 -0.72 28.75
C ASP A 180 8.11 -2.18 29.23
N PHE A 181 8.71 -3.09 28.45
CA PHE A 181 8.72 -4.51 28.76
C PHE A 181 9.65 -4.86 29.93
N GLN A 182 10.63 -4.02 30.26
CA GLN A 182 11.54 -4.28 31.39
C GLN A 182 10.88 -3.92 32.72
N ALA A 183 10.20 -2.78 32.77
CA ALA A 183 9.45 -2.34 33.95
C ALA A 183 8.00 -2.86 33.97
N ASP A 184 7.61 -3.64 32.97
CA ASP A 184 6.27 -4.19 32.73
C ASP A 184 5.13 -3.16 32.94
N ARG A 185 5.27 -2.00 32.28
CA ARG A 185 4.30 -0.90 32.41
C ARG A 185 4.14 -0.09 31.13
N GLU A 186 2.99 0.55 31.01
CA GLU A 186 2.73 1.56 29.99
C GLU A 186 3.57 2.82 30.25
N THR A 187 4.06 3.43 29.16
CA THR A 187 4.74 4.74 29.20
C THR A 187 3.80 5.86 28.76
N ASN A 188 4.18 7.11 28.99
CA ASN A 188 3.43 8.26 28.49
C ASN A 188 3.69 8.59 27.00
N ILE A 189 4.49 7.78 26.30
CA ILE A 189 4.91 8.06 24.92
C ILE A 189 3.88 7.45 23.95
N PRO A 190 3.25 8.25 23.07
CA PRO A 190 2.36 7.72 22.05
C PRO A 190 3.16 6.89 21.04
N SER A 191 2.68 5.67 20.75
CA SER A 191 3.24 4.83 19.70
C SER A 191 2.51 5.09 18.38
N ASN A 192 1.17 5.01 18.40
CA ASN A 192 0.31 5.15 17.22
C ASN A 192 0.73 4.26 16.05
N CYS A 193 1.42 3.14 16.31
CA CYS A 193 2.13 2.36 15.30
C CYS A 193 1.20 1.81 14.21
N ALA A 194 -0.01 1.37 14.55
CA ALA A 194 -0.99 0.92 13.56
C ALA A 194 -1.50 2.03 12.62
N ARG A 195 -1.32 3.31 12.97
CA ARG A 195 -1.72 4.48 12.15
C ARG A 195 -0.62 4.93 11.18
N ARG A 196 0.61 4.46 11.37
CA ARG A 196 1.75 4.88 10.55
C ARG A 196 1.78 4.06 9.27
N THR A 197 1.50 4.71 8.15
CA THR A 197 1.57 4.11 6.82
C THR A 197 2.91 4.43 6.16
N THR A 198 3.23 3.68 5.11
CA THR A 198 4.35 3.99 4.22
C THR A 198 3.82 4.67 2.98
N CYS A 199 4.55 5.68 2.49
CA CYS A 199 4.38 6.23 1.15
C CYS A 199 5.75 6.59 0.58
N ILE A 200 6.09 6.01 -0.56
CA ILE A 200 7.33 6.28 -1.30
C ILE A 200 6.92 6.57 -2.74
N ILE A 201 7.37 7.70 -3.26
CA ILE A 201 7.21 8.07 -4.67
C ILE A 201 8.60 8.09 -5.31
N SER A 202 8.77 7.32 -6.38
CA SER A 202 10.05 7.13 -7.08
C SER A 202 9.83 6.91 -8.57
N GLY A 203 10.86 6.54 -9.32
CA GLY A 203 10.81 6.28 -10.76
C GLY A 203 11.57 7.31 -11.60
N GLY A 204 11.83 6.98 -12.86
CA GLY A 204 12.58 7.87 -13.76
C GLY A 204 11.82 9.14 -14.12
N ALA A 205 10.48 9.07 -14.14
CA ALA A 205 9.63 10.24 -14.36
C ALA A 205 9.55 11.20 -13.16
N LEU A 206 10.12 10.84 -11.99
CA LEU A 206 10.16 11.74 -10.85
C LEU A 206 11.13 12.90 -11.13
N ALA A 207 10.61 14.12 -11.03
CA ALA A 207 11.37 15.35 -11.25
C ALA A 207 12.64 15.38 -10.37
N PRO A 208 13.81 15.75 -10.93
CA PRO A 208 15.08 15.71 -10.21
C PRO A 208 15.07 16.46 -8.86
N GLU A 209 14.39 17.60 -8.79
CA GLU A 209 14.25 18.44 -7.60
C GLU A 209 13.46 17.78 -6.45
N LEU A 210 12.69 16.72 -6.73
CA LEU A 210 11.93 15.99 -5.72
C LEU A 210 12.70 14.81 -5.11
N ARG A 211 13.86 14.46 -5.69
CA ARG A 211 14.61 13.27 -5.29
C ARG A 211 15.31 13.50 -3.95
N GLY A 212 15.11 12.56 -3.02
CA GLY A 212 15.66 12.65 -1.67
C GLY A 212 14.88 13.58 -0.74
N THR A 213 13.77 14.17 -1.19
CA THR A 213 12.90 14.99 -0.36
C THR A 213 12.07 14.11 0.58
N VAL A 214 11.87 14.59 1.80
CA VAL A 214 11.01 13.96 2.81
C VAL A 214 9.86 14.91 3.12
N VAL A 215 8.63 14.42 3.01
CA VAL A 215 7.45 15.13 3.51
C VAL A 215 7.30 14.76 4.99
N PRO A 216 7.41 15.73 5.93
CA PRO A 216 7.43 15.43 7.36
C PRO A 216 6.08 14.94 7.89
N GLU A 217 4.98 15.41 7.30
CA GLU A 217 3.63 15.06 7.70
C GLU A 217 2.78 14.80 6.44
N ALA A 218 2.18 13.63 6.40
CA ALA A 218 1.29 13.18 5.33
C ALA A 218 0.28 12.18 5.92
N ASP A 219 -0.93 12.19 5.39
CA ASP A 219 -1.96 11.21 5.68
C ASP A 219 -2.15 10.26 4.49
N ILE A 220 -2.71 9.08 4.73
CA ILE A 220 -3.01 8.11 3.66
C ILE A 220 -3.89 8.72 2.55
N ILE A 221 -4.76 9.68 2.90
CA ILE A 221 -5.63 10.37 1.95
C ILE A 221 -4.87 11.21 0.92
N ASP A 222 -3.58 11.49 1.15
CA ASP A 222 -2.69 12.24 0.26
C ASP A 222 -2.15 11.38 -0.90
N VAL A 223 -2.22 10.05 -0.80
CA VAL A 223 -1.74 9.13 -1.84
C VAL A 223 -2.59 9.24 -3.11
N ALA A 224 -3.92 9.21 -2.97
CA ALA A 224 -4.84 9.29 -4.10
C ALA A 224 -4.67 10.57 -4.96
N PRO A 225 -4.66 11.79 -4.39
CA PRO A 225 -4.40 12.99 -5.18
C PRO A 225 -2.98 13.05 -5.74
N SER A 226 -1.99 12.41 -5.12
CA SER A 226 -0.63 12.29 -5.68
C SER A 226 -0.62 11.46 -6.97
N VAL A 227 -1.32 10.32 -6.97
CA VAL A 227 -1.51 9.49 -8.17
C VAL A 227 -2.30 10.25 -9.24
N ALA A 228 -3.35 10.97 -8.84
CA ALA A 228 -4.15 11.79 -9.75
C ALA A 228 -3.32 12.90 -10.42
N GLU A 229 -2.50 13.62 -9.65
CA GLU A 229 -1.60 14.66 -10.17
C GLU A 229 -0.59 14.08 -11.15
N ALA A 230 0.04 12.94 -10.81
CA ALA A 230 0.97 12.25 -11.71
C ALA A 230 0.31 11.84 -13.05
N LEU A 231 -0.98 11.55 -13.04
CA LEU A 231 -1.76 11.20 -14.23
C LEU A 231 -2.39 12.41 -14.93
N GLY A 232 -2.25 13.63 -14.39
CA GLY A 232 -2.92 14.83 -14.90
C GLY A 232 -4.45 14.79 -14.78
N VAL A 233 -4.97 14.07 -13.78
CA VAL A 233 -6.41 13.84 -13.58
C VAL A 233 -6.94 14.79 -12.51
N PRO A 234 -7.98 15.60 -12.79
CA PRO A 234 -8.70 16.33 -11.75
C PRO A 234 -9.39 15.37 -10.80
N PHE A 235 -9.00 15.37 -9.52
CA PHE A 235 -9.55 14.48 -8.50
C PHE A 235 -9.88 15.25 -7.22
N PRO A 236 -11.15 15.65 -7.02
CA PRO A 236 -11.58 16.33 -5.79
C PRO A 236 -11.58 15.36 -4.59
N CYS A 237 -10.75 15.64 -3.59
CA CYS A 237 -10.70 14.93 -2.32
C CYS A 237 -10.20 15.84 -1.20
N GLU A 238 -10.28 15.36 0.04
CA GLU A 238 -9.78 16.08 1.22
C GLU A 238 -8.25 16.06 1.34
N GLY A 239 -7.61 15.03 0.78
CA GLY A 239 -6.15 14.91 0.75
C GLY A 239 -5.49 15.90 -0.18
N ARG A 240 -4.18 16.06 -0.03
CA ARG A 240 -3.32 16.94 -0.82
C ARG A 240 -2.21 16.13 -1.45
N SER A 241 -1.95 16.36 -2.73
CA SER A 241 -0.85 15.68 -3.40
C SER A 241 0.50 15.94 -2.74
N LEU A 242 1.24 14.87 -2.52
CA LEU A 242 2.60 14.85 -1.98
C LEU A 242 3.61 15.42 -2.98
N LEU A 243 3.38 15.26 -4.29
CA LEU A 243 4.23 15.86 -5.32
C LEU A 243 4.21 17.39 -5.21
N SER A 244 3.01 17.97 -5.14
CA SER A 244 2.82 19.39 -4.87
C SER A 244 3.31 19.81 -3.48
N ALA A 245 3.18 18.95 -2.46
CA ALA A 245 3.67 19.25 -1.11
C ALA A 245 5.19 19.34 -1.07
N MET A 246 5.89 18.42 -1.73
CA MET A 246 7.36 18.41 -1.81
C MET A 246 7.90 19.68 -2.48
N LEU A 247 7.22 20.21 -3.49
CA LEU A 247 7.57 21.49 -4.12
C LEU A 247 7.38 22.70 -3.17
N ARG A 248 6.46 22.62 -2.21
CA ARG A 248 6.19 23.69 -1.23
C ARG A 248 7.12 23.65 -0.03
N THR A 249 7.60 22.46 0.35
CA THR A 249 8.53 22.27 1.48
C THR A 249 10.00 22.42 1.07
N GLY A 250 10.28 22.62 -0.23
CA GLY A 250 11.62 22.74 -0.78
C GLY A 250 11.70 23.70 -1.96
N ALA A 251 11.75 24.99 -1.64
CA ALA A 251 12.80 25.92 -2.08
C ALA A 251 13.55 26.38 -0.82
#